data_AF-A1XEB9-F1
#
_entry.id   AF-A1XEB9-F1
#
_cell.length_a   1.000
_cell.length_b   1.000
_cell.length_c   1.000
_cell.angle_alpha   90.00
_cell.angle_beta   90.00
_cell.angle_gamma   90.00
#
_symmetry.space_group_name_H-M   'P 1'
#
loop_
_entity.id
_entity.type
_entity.pdbx_description
1 polymer ?
#
loop_
_entity_poly.entity_id
_entity_poly.type
_entity_poly.pdbx_seq_one_letter_code
_entity_poly.pdbx_strand_id
1 'polypeptide(L)' 'YFDRDDVALKNFAKYFLHQSHEEREHAERLMKLQNQRGGRIFLQDIKKPDRDDWENGLTAMECALCLERSANQSLL' A
#
# COMPACT_ATOMS: atom_id res chain seq x y z
N TYR A 1 -6.83 9.87 5.96
CA TYR A 1 -7.77 9.54 7.05
C TYR A 1 -7.19 9.89 8.41
N PHE A 2 -6.15 9.20 8.89
CA PHE A 2 -5.62 9.38 10.25
C PHE A 2 -5.04 10.76 10.59
N ASP A 3 -4.70 11.57 9.59
CA ASP A 3 -4.20 12.95 9.76
C ASP A 3 -5.31 14.02 9.78
N ARG A 4 -6.58 13.62 9.61
CA ARG A 4 -7.71 14.55 9.75
C ARG A 4 -7.80 15.05 11.20
N ASP A 5 -8.32 16.25 11.37
CA ASP A 5 -8.47 16.93 12.67
C ASP A 5 -9.43 16.20 13.62
N ASP A 6 -10.44 15.52 13.08
CA ASP A 6 -11.44 14.73 13.81
C ASP A 6 -10.96 13.32 14.21
N VAL A 7 -9.90 12.79 13.57
CA VAL A 7 -9.29 11.49 13.90
C VAL A 7 -8.00 11.65 14.71
N ALA A 8 -7.13 12.57 14.32
CA ALA A 8 -5.92 13.01 15.02
C ALA A 8 -4.91 11.92 15.47
N LEU A 9 -4.88 10.75 14.82
CA LEU A 9 -3.93 9.67 15.12
C LEU A 9 -2.62 9.83 14.32
N LYS A 10 -1.82 10.84 14.67
CA LYS A 10 -0.60 11.24 13.94
C LYS A 10 0.42 10.11 13.71
N ASN A 11 0.59 9.21 14.67
CA ASN A 11 1.52 8.08 14.52
C ASN A 11 1.02 7.05 13.50
N PHE A 12 -0.29 6.81 13.43
CA PHE A 12 -0.88 5.97 12.39
C PHE A 12 -0.77 6.64 11.01
N ALA A 13 -0.99 7.95 10.94
CA ALA A 13 -0.79 8.70 9.70
C ALA A 13 0.67 8.56 9.18
N LYS A 14 1.64 8.76 10.07
CA LYS A 14 3.07 8.59 9.75
C LYS A 14 3.40 7.15 9.33
N TYR A 15 2.88 6.16 10.05
CA TYR A 15 3.07 4.75 9.74
C TYR A 15 2.54 4.39 8.34
N PHE A 16 1.27 4.70 8.04
CA PHE A 16 0.69 4.37 6.74
C PHE A 16 1.29 5.18 5.58
N LEU A 17 1.73 6.42 5.83
CA LEU A 17 2.48 7.17 4.83
C LEU A 17 3.83 6.50 4.52
N HIS A 18 4.53 6.00 5.55
CA HIS A 18 5.76 5.24 5.38
C HIS A 18 5.52 3.96 4.57
N GLN A 19 4.53 3.14 4.94
CA GLN A 19 4.18 1.93 4.18
C GLN A 19 3.84 2.25 2.72
N SER A 20 3.12 3.34 2.45
CA SER A 20 2.81 3.75 1.07
C SER A 20 4.07 4.08 0.26
N HIS A 21 5.10 4.63 0.89
CA HIS A 21 6.38 4.87 0.23
C HIS A 21 7.15 3.56 -0.01
N GLU A 22 7.19 2.66 0.98
CA GLU A 22 7.85 1.36 0.84
C GLU A 22 7.24 0.52 -0.30
N GLU A 23 5.91 0.43 -0.38
CA GLU A 23 5.23 -0.34 -1.43
C GLU A 23 5.46 0.24 -2.84
N ARG A 24 5.57 1.58 -2.93
CA ARG A 24 5.98 2.21 -4.19
C ARG A 24 7.41 1.84 -4.58
N GLU A 25 8.33 1.81 -3.62
CA GLU A 25 9.70 1.34 -3.87
C GLU A 25 9.72 -0.12 -4.30
N HIS A 26 8.90 -0.99 -3.71
CA HIS A 26 8.76 -2.38 -4.12
C HIS A 26 8.30 -2.51 -5.57
N ALA A 27 7.28 -1.75 -5.98
CA ALA A 27 6.82 -1.71 -7.38
C ALA A 27 7.93 -1.23 -8.34
N GLU A 28 8.67 -0.18 -7.98
CA GLU A 28 9.79 0.31 -8.80
C GLU A 28 10.93 -0.72 -8.91
N ARG A 29 11.22 -1.47 -7.85
CA ARG A 29 12.22 -2.56 -7.89
C ARG A 29 11.79 -3.67 -8.85
N LEU A 30 10.52 -4.06 -8.84
CA LEU A 30 9.99 -5.05 -9.79
C LEU A 30 10.06 -4.55 -11.24
N MET A 31 9.72 -3.28 -11.49
CA MET A 31 9.85 -2.66 -12.81
C MET A 31 11.31 -2.66 -13.29
N LYS A 32 12.26 -2.32 -12.42
CA LYS A 32 13.69 -2.37 -12.73
C LYS A 32 14.14 -3.79 -13.06
N LEU A 33 13.70 -4.78 -12.28
CA LEU A 33 14.01 -6.19 -12.53
C LEU A 33 13.49 -6.65 -13.91
N GLN A 34 12.24 -6.29 -14.25
CA GLN A 34 11.64 -6.60 -15.54
C GLN A 34 12.48 -6.04 -16.69
N ASN A 35 12.87 -4.75 -16.60
CA ASN A 35 13.72 -4.11 -17.61
C ASN A 35 15.11 -4.77 -17.71
N GLN A 36 15.73 -5.14 -16.58
CA GLN A 36 17.04 -5.82 -16.56
C GLN A 36 17.02 -7.18 -17.24
N ARG A 37 15.87 -7.87 -17.23
CA ARG A 37 15.68 -9.15 -17.92
C ARG A 37 15.22 -9.01 -19.36
N GLY A 38 15.18 -7.78 -19.89
CA GLY A 38 14.72 -7.50 -21.27
C GLY A 38 13.21 -7.58 -21.45
N GLY A 39 12.44 -7.68 -20.36
CA GLY A 39 10.99 -7.64 -20.38
C GLY A 39 10.46 -6.24 -20.71
N ARG A 40 9.20 -6.18 -21.13
CA ARG A 40 8.48 -4.92 -21.34
C ARG A 40 7.49 -4.72 -20.20
N ILE A 41 7.45 -3.51 -19.66
CA ILE A 41 6.49 -3.13 -18.61
C ILE A 41 5.19 -2.73 -19.29
N PHE A 42 4.07 -3.29 -18.81
CA PHE A 42 2.73 -2.86 -19.20
C PHE A 42 1.98 -2.42 -17.93
N LEU A 43 1.73 -1.12 -17.82
CA LEU A 43 1.04 -0.54 -16.67
C LEU A 43 -0.48 -0.59 -16.88
N GLN A 44 -1.20 -0.83 -15.79
CA GLN A 44 -2.66 -0.82 -15.75
C GLN A 44 -3.15 0.24 -14.76
N ASP A 45 -4.43 0.58 -14.86
CA ASP A 45 -5.05 1.53 -13.95
C ASP A 45 -5.02 1.03 -12.50
N ILE A 46 -4.59 1.90 -11.59
CA ILE A 46 -4.63 1.64 -10.15
C ILE A 46 -6.03 2.01 -9.66
N LYS A 47 -6.78 1.00 -9.20
CA LYS A 47 -8.11 1.22 -8.62
C LYS A 47 -7.99 1.99 -7.31
N LYS A 48 -8.98 2.84 -7.04
CA LYS A 48 -9.11 3.47 -5.73
C LYS A 48 -9.27 2.39 -4.64
N PRO A 49 -8.86 2.65 -3.39
CA PRO A 49 -9.14 1.76 -2.28
C PRO A 49 -10.64 1.50 -2.12
N ASP A 50 -11.00 0.31 -1.63
CA ASP A 50 -12.41 -0.09 -1.44
C ASP A 50 -13.12 0.70 -0.33
N ARG A 51 -12.35 1.42 0.51
CA ARG A 51 -12.84 2.14 1.68
C ARG A 51 -12.29 3.56 1.69
N ASP A 52 -13.19 4.51 1.93
CA ASP A 52 -12.85 5.93 2.10
C ASP A 52 -12.70 6.31 3.60
N ASP A 53 -13.14 5.42 4.51
CA ASP A 53 -13.10 5.57 5.97
C ASP A 53 -12.61 4.27 6.62
N TRP A 54 -11.94 4.40 7.77
CA TRP A 54 -11.32 3.28 8.49
C TRP A 54 -11.90 3.04 9.88
N GLU A 55 -12.84 3.86 10.35
CA GLU A 55 -13.48 3.82 11.67
C GLU A 55 -12.48 4.00 12.83
N ASN A 56 -11.55 3.08 13.02
CA ASN A 56 -10.53 3.11 14.06
C ASN A 56 -9.19 2.48 13.60
N GLY A 57 -8.16 2.57 14.46
CA GLY A 57 -6.83 2.05 14.15
C GLY A 57 -6.77 0.52 14.03
N LEU A 58 -7.60 -0.23 14.77
CA LEU A 58 -7.61 -1.70 14.71
C LEU A 58 -8.09 -2.18 13.34
N THR A 59 -9.22 -1.66 12.87
CA THR A 59 -9.80 -2.00 11.57
C THR A 59 -8.85 -1.66 10.41
N ALA A 60 -8.11 -0.55 10.51
CA ALA A 60 -7.08 -0.21 9.52
C ALA A 60 -5.91 -1.19 9.53
N MET A 61 -5.42 -1.62 10.70
CA MET A 61 -4.32 -2.58 10.79
C MET A 61 -4.74 -3.97 10.33
N GLU A 62 -5.96 -4.41 10.63
CA GLU A 62 -6.52 -5.66 10.11
C GLU A 62 -6.62 -5.64 8.58
N CYS A 63 -7.06 -4.52 8.00
CA CYS A 63 -7.10 -4.37 6.55
C CYS A 63 -5.70 -4.36 5.94
N ALA A 64 -4.75 -3.62 6.53
CA ALA A 64 -3.36 -3.63 6.09
C ALA A 64 -2.78 -5.05 6.12
N LEU A 65 -3.00 -5.80 7.19
CA LEU A 65 -2.57 -7.20 7.28
C LEU A 65 -3.19 -8.08 6.18
N CYS A 66 -4.47 -7.90 5.87
CA CYS A 66 -5.11 -8.63 4.76
C CYS A 66 -4.51 -8.28 3.41
N LEU A 67 -4.22 -7.00 3.15
CA LEU A 67 -3.58 -6.54 1.92
C LEU A 67 -2.17 -7.12 1.78
N GLU A 68 -1.36 -7.06 2.83
CA GLU A 68 -0.01 -7.65 2.86
C GLU A 68 -0.02 -9.16 2.62
N ARG A 69 -0.99 -9.88 3.21
CA ARG A 69 -1.15 -11.32 2.95
C ARG A 69 -1.50 -11.60 1.50
N SER A 70 -2.38 -10.80 0.89
CA SER A 70 -2.74 -10.93 -0.53
C SER A 70 -1.56 -10.62 -1.44
N ALA A 71 -0.77 -9.58 -1.12
CA ALA A 71 0.44 -9.23 -1.85
C ALA A 71 1.47 -10.36 -1.76
N ASN A 72 1.73 -10.87 -0.57
CA ASN A 72 2.64 -12.00 -0.35
C ASN A 72 2.19 -13.27 -1.09
N GLN A 73 0.88 -13.58 -1.10
CA GLN A 73 0.34 -14.69 -1.89
C GLN A 73 0.52 -14.50 -3.40
N SER A 74 0.51 -13.27 -3.89
CA SER A 74 0.69 -12.95 -5.31
C SER A 74 2.17 -12.99 -5.74
N LEU A 75 3.10 -12.94 -4.78
CA LEU A 75 4.54 -13.03 -5.00
C LEU A 75 5.08 -14.47 -4.97
N LEU A 76 4.29 -15.43 -4.46
CA LEU A 76 4.60 -16.86 -4.41
C LEU A 76 4.12 -17.58 -5.69
#